data_AF-R9NC31-F1
#
_entry.id   AF-R9NC31-F1
#
_cell.length_a   1.000
_cell.length_b   1.000
_cell.length_c   1.000
_cell.angle_alpha   90.00
_cell.angle_beta   90.00
_cell.angle_gamma   90.00
#
_symmetry.space_group_name_H-M   'P 1'
#
loop_
_entity.id
_entity.type
_entity.pdbx_description
1 polymer ?
#
loop_
_entity_poly.entity_id
_entity_poly.type
_entity_poly.pdbx_seq_one_letter_code
_entity_poly.pdbx_strand_id
1 'polypeptide(L)'
;MLAQYLLDKGIKTDYVCGTYWGKPDGNGQSHAWLMVDKHIIIDITGDQFSGKSTFLNYDKSVYVGEGDDFHRLFEVEDRDVHEHRGLSALGGFCGPRLWDLYRKILKYI
;
A
#
# COMPACT_ATOMS: atom_id res chain seq x y z
N MET A 1 -2.64 7.24 -4.52
CA MET A 1 -3.49 7.34 -5.75
C MET A 1 -4.61 6.33 -5.71
N LEU A 2 -4.34 5.03 -5.56
CA LEU A 2 -5.38 4.01 -5.36
C LEU A 2 -6.28 4.33 -4.16
N ALA A 3 -5.71 4.71 -3.01
CA ALA A 3 -6.47 5.12 -1.82
C ALA A 3 -7.45 6.29 -2.11
N GLN A 4 -7.09 7.23 -2.99
CA GLN A 4 -8.00 8.30 -3.38
C GLN A 4 -9.15 7.77 -4.23
N TYR A 5 -8.86 6.88 -5.18
CA TYR A 5 -9.88 6.25 -6.00
C TYR A 5 -10.89 5.48 -5.16
N LEU A 6 -10.41 4.69 -4.20
CA LEU A 6 -11.26 3.94 -3.28
C LEU A 6 -12.09 4.87 -2.41
N LEU A 7 -11.50 5.95 -1.90
CA LEU A 7 -12.21 6.96 -1.11
C LEU A 7 -13.35 7.62 -1.92
N ASP A 8 -13.12 7.96 -3.19
CA ASP A 8 -14.13 8.51 -4.08
C ASP A 8 -15.28 7.51 -4.35
N LYS A 9 -15.03 6.21 -4.18
CA LYS A 9 -16.04 5.13 -4.23
C LYS A 9 -16.68 4.82 -2.86
N GLY A 10 -16.35 5.58 -1.82
CA GLY A 10 -16.87 5.39 -0.46
C GLY A 10 -16.14 4.32 0.36
N ILE A 11 -15.00 3.81 -0.13
CA ILE A 11 -14.18 2.80 0.55
C ILE A 11 -13.03 3.52 1.25
N LYS A 12 -13.05 3.54 2.57
CA LYS A 12 -11.96 4.12 3.38
C LYS A 12 -10.83 3.11 3.53
N THR A 13 -9.60 3.60 3.47
CA THR A 13 -8.41 2.77 3.61
C THR A 13 -7.37 3.44 4.49
N ASP A 14 -6.69 2.65 5.30
CA ASP A 14 -5.42 3.00 5.91
C ASP A 14 -4.28 2.63 4.95
N TYR A 15 -3.29 3.50 4.83
CA TYR A 15 -1.98 3.18 4.26
C TYR A 15 -1.18 2.44 5.32
N VAL A 16 -0.59 1.31 4.95
CA VAL A 16 0.28 0.51 5.83
C VAL A 16 1.63 0.35 5.14
N CYS A 17 2.72 0.59 5.86
CA CYS A 17 4.08 0.34 5.40
C CYS A 17 4.80 -0.59 6.38
N GLY A 18 5.10 -1.82 5.95
CA GLY A 18 5.85 -2.77 6.77
C GLY A 18 7.30 -2.89 6.32
N THR A 19 8.18 -3.33 7.22
CA THR A 19 9.60 -3.57 6.95
C THR A 19 9.99 -5.01 7.29
N TYR A 20 10.59 -5.70 6.33
CA TYR A 20 11.22 -7.00 6.54
C TYR A 20 12.71 -6.83 6.88
N TRP A 21 13.11 -7.35 8.05
CA TRP A 21 14.48 -7.21 8.58
C TRP A 21 15.36 -8.45 8.39
N GLY A 22 14.91 -9.48 7.66
CA GLY A 22 15.61 -10.77 7.62
C GLY A 22 16.91 -10.82 6.81
N LYS A 23 17.55 -9.67 6.54
CA LYS A 23 18.92 -9.60 6.03
C LYS A 23 19.90 -9.19 7.13
N PRO A 24 21.06 -9.88 7.27
CA PRO A 24 22.08 -9.54 8.27
C PRO A 24 22.77 -8.19 8.04
N ASP A 25 22.60 -7.58 6.85
CA ASP A 25 23.25 -6.34 6.45
C ASP A 25 22.61 -5.08 7.07
N GLY A 26 21.53 -5.24 7.85
CA GLY A 26 20.81 -4.15 8.50
C GLY A 26 19.95 -3.31 7.56
N ASN A 27 19.92 -3.64 6.25
CA ASN A 27 19.07 -2.95 5.29
C ASN A 27 17.71 -3.65 5.20
N GLY A 28 16.71 -3.08 5.88
CA GLY A 28 15.32 -3.54 5.80
C GLY A 28 14.74 -3.38 4.40
N GLN A 29 13.92 -4.34 3.98
CA GLN A 29 13.10 -4.22 2.77
C GLN A 29 11.71 -3.76 3.18
N SER A 30 11.31 -2.55 2.79
CA SER A 30 9.95 -2.07 3.02
C SER A 30 8.98 -2.51 1.91
N HIS A 31 7.71 -2.60 2.27
CA HIS A 31 6.60 -2.79 1.34
C HIS A 31 5.35 -2.09 1.89
N ALA A 32 4.51 -1.59 0.99
CA ALA A 32 3.32 -0.84 1.37
C ALA A 32 2.07 -1.38 0.69
N TRP A 33 0.97 -1.41 1.43
CA TRP A 33 -0.35 -1.84 0.96
C TRP A 33 -1.44 -0.95 1.58
N LEU A 34 -2.67 -1.15 1.12
CA LEU A 34 -3.84 -0.51 1.72
C LEU A 34 -4.61 -1.51 2.59
N MET A 35 -5.25 -1.00 3.63
CA MET A 35 -6.06 -1.82 4.53
C MET A 35 -7.45 -1.20 4.71
N VAL A 36 -8.50 -1.98 4.50
CA VAL A 36 -9.90 -1.61 4.74
C VAL A 36 -10.31 -2.19 6.09
N ASP A 37 -10.94 -1.37 6.92
CA ASP A 37 -11.47 -1.74 8.25
C ASP A 37 -10.47 -2.51 9.13
N LYS A 38 -9.17 -2.19 9.00
CA LYS A 38 -8.07 -2.84 9.72
C LYS A 38 -7.95 -4.36 9.53
N HIS A 39 -8.61 -4.92 8.51
CA HIS A 39 -8.70 -6.38 8.33
C HIS A 39 -8.45 -6.84 6.90
N ILE A 40 -8.95 -6.11 5.90
CA ILE A 40 -8.84 -6.51 4.50
C ILE A 40 -7.68 -5.75 3.84
N ILE A 41 -6.69 -6.48 3.37
CA ILE A 41 -5.57 -5.96 2.60
C ILE A 41 -6.00 -5.78 1.14
N ILE A 42 -5.56 -4.68 0.54
CA ILE A 42 -5.55 -4.44 -0.90
C ILE A 42 -4.10 -4.15 -1.30
N ASP A 43 -3.51 -5.05 -2.08
CA ASP A 43 -2.15 -4.90 -2.60
C ASP A 43 -2.14 -5.18 -4.11
N ILE A 44 -1.70 -4.18 -4.87
CA ILE A 44 -1.59 -4.23 -6.35
C ILE A 44 -0.13 -4.24 -6.82
N THR A 45 0.80 -4.41 -5.89
CA THR A 45 2.26 -4.37 -6.14
C THR A 45 3.00 -5.51 -5.44
N GLY A 46 2.32 -6.42 -4.75
CA GLY A 46 2.95 -7.55 -4.08
C GLY A 46 3.72 -8.45 -5.05
N ASP A 47 3.27 -8.57 -6.30
CA ASP A 47 3.93 -9.36 -7.34
C ASP A 47 5.33 -8.86 -7.74
N GLN A 48 5.74 -7.67 -7.31
CA GLN A 48 7.14 -7.20 -7.41
C GLN A 48 8.13 -8.14 -6.70
N PHE A 49 7.64 -9.02 -5.83
CA PHE A 49 8.40 -10.02 -5.09
C PHE A 49 8.37 -11.45 -5.68
N SER A 50 7.69 -11.65 -6.82
CA SER A 50 7.51 -12.97 -7.47
C SER A 50 8.80 -13.75 -7.72
N GLY A 51 9.89 -13.05 -8.07
CA GLY A 51 11.20 -13.65 -8.30
C GLY A 51 12.02 -13.93 -7.03
N LYS A 52 11.51 -13.63 -5.83
CA LYS A 52 12.28 -13.66 -4.58
C LYS A 52 11.70 -14.70 -3.61
N SER A 53 12.42 -15.81 -3.43
CA SER A 53 12.00 -16.89 -2.52
C SER A 53 11.89 -16.47 -1.05
N THR A 54 12.70 -15.50 -0.60
CA THR A 54 12.59 -14.87 0.72
C THR A 54 11.22 -14.24 0.96
N PHE A 55 10.53 -13.85 -0.12
CA PHE A 55 9.20 -13.25 -0.11
C PHE A 55 8.18 -14.22 -0.70
N LEU A 56 8.38 -15.52 -0.48
CA LEU A 56 7.47 -16.60 -0.85
C LEU A 56 7.15 -16.68 -2.35
N ASN A 57 8.02 -16.10 -3.19
CA ASN A 57 7.75 -15.97 -4.62
C ASN A 57 6.37 -15.36 -4.91
N TYR A 58 5.95 -14.38 -4.10
CA TYR A 58 4.61 -13.80 -4.16
C TYR A 58 4.29 -13.24 -5.55
N ASP A 59 3.34 -13.86 -6.26
CA ASP A 59 3.06 -13.62 -7.69
C ASP A 59 1.65 -13.09 -7.95
N LYS A 60 0.91 -12.75 -6.89
CA LYS A 60 -0.45 -12.20 -7.01
C LYS A 60 -0.39 -10.74 -7.49
N SER A 61 -0.73 -10.50 -8.75
CA SER A 61 -0.76 -9.14 -9.32
C SER A 61 -1.79 -8.22 -8.68
N VAL A 62 -2.89 -8.79 -8.18
CA VAL A 62 -3.87 -8.09 -7.33
C VAL A 62 -4.25 -9.02 -6.20
N TYR A 63 -4.02 -8.57 -4.97
CA TYR A 63 -4.45 -9.26 -3.76
C TYR A 63 -5.52 -8.44 -3.04
N VAL A 64 -6.64 -9.09 -2.73
CA VAL A 64 -7.69 -8.56 -1.86
C VAL A 64 -8.11 -9.68 -0.91
N GLY A 65 -7.89 -9.50 0.39
CA GLY A 65 -8.20 -10.53 1.37
C GLY A 65 -7.63 -10.24 2.76
N GLU A 66 -7.77 -11.18 3.68
CA GLU A 66 -7.19 -11.09 5.03
C GLU A 66 -5.64 -11.16 4.98
N GLY A 67 -4.98 -10.99 6.12
CA GLY A 67 -3.53 -11.16 6.20
C GLY A 67 -3.07 -12.54 5.74
N ASP A 68 -2.16 -12.60 4.77
CA ASP A 68 -1.51 -13.84 4.32
C ASP A 68 -0.05 -13.93 4.77
N ASP A 69 0.60 -15.06 4.46
CA ASP A 69 1.97 -15.33 4.92
C ASP A 69 2.99 -14.32 4.41
N PHE A 70 2.76 -13.75 3.22
CA PHE A 70 3.65 -12.73 2.65
C PHE A 70 3.57 -11.43 3.46
N HIS A 71 2.36 -10.94 3.74
CA HIS A 71 2.19 -9.71 4.52
C HIS A 71 2.68 -9.87 5.97
N ARG A 72 2.58 -11.09 6.53
CA ARG A 72 3.11 -11.42 7.87
C ARG A 72 4.64 -11.35 7.98
N LEU A 73 5.37 -11.32 6.86
CA LEU A 73 6.83 -11.17 6.89
C LEU A 73 7.27 -9.77 7.33
N PHE A 74 6.42 -8.76 7.15
CA PHE A 74 6.77 -7.38 7.38
C PHE A 74 6.36 -6.94 8.79
N GLU A 75 7.30 -6.36 9.51
CA GLU A 75 7.03 -5.70 10.79
C GLU A 75 6.37 -4.35 10.53
N VAL A 76 5.24 -4.10 11.19
CA VAL A 76 4.46 -2.86 11.07
C VAL A 76 4.29 -2.26 12.45
N GLU A 77 4.78 -1.06 12.66
CA GLU A 77 4.50 -0.29 13.88
C GLU A 77 3.30 0.64 13.67
N ASP A 78 2.65 1.06 14.76
CA ASP A 78 1.50 2.00 14.71
C ASP A 78 1.85 3.30 13.97
N ARG A 79 3.11 3.74 14.04
CA ARG A 79 3.59 4.94 13.33
C ARG A 79 3.62 4.77 11.81
N ASP A 80 3.59 3.54 11.31
CA ASP A 80 3.65 3.22 9.87
C ASP A 80 2.25 3.02 9.26
N VAL A 81 1.20 3.21 10.08
CA VAL A 81 -0.21 3.12 9.68
C VAL A 81 -0.83 4.52 9.64
N HIS A 82 -1.37 4.90 8.48
CA HIS A 82 -1.89 6.24 8.25
C HIS A 82 -3.23 6.21 7.54
N GLU A 83 -4.27 6.76 8.18
CA GLU A 83 -5.58 6.95 7.56
C GLU A 83 -5.48 7.84 6.31
N HIS A 84 -5.98 7.35 5.17
CA HIS A 84 -6.08 8.18 3.97
C HIS A 84 -7.28 9.11 4.05
N ARG A 85 -7.02 10.39 4.35
CA ARG A 85 -8.05 11.44 4.49
C ARG A 85 -8.38 12.19 3.20
N GLY A 86 -7.92 11.67 2.07
CA GLY A 86 -8.10 12.29 0.77
C GLY A 86 -7.00 13.28 0.39
N LEU A 87 -6.82 13.48 -0.91
CA LEU A 87 -5.79 14.38 -1.46
C LEU A 87 -5.99 15.83 -1.01
N SER A 88 -7.23 16.25 -0.74
CA SER A 88 -7.53 17.59 -0.21
C SER A 88 -7.01 17.80 1.22
N ALA A 89 -6.82 16.73 2.00
CA ALA A 89 -6.29 16.81 3.36
C ALA A 89 -4.75 16.91 3.42
N LEU A 90 -4.05 16.63 2.32
CA LEU A 90 -2.57 16.65 2.23
C LEU A 90 -1.96 18.07 2.19
N GLY A 91 -2.60 19.07 2.82
CA GLY A 91 -2.32 20.50 2.68
C GLY A 91 -0.86 20.85 2.38
N GLY A 92 -0.61 21.57 1.26
CA GLY A 92 0.74 21.97 0.85
C GLY A 92 0.92 22.09 -0.67
N PHE A 93 2.15 22.46 -1.09
CA PHE A 93 2.54 22.66 -2.49
C PHE A 93 2.36 21.43 -3.39
N CYS A 94 2.34 20.22 -2.81
CA CYS A 94 2.24 18.96 -3.54
C CYS A 94 0.79 18.61 -3.97
N GLY A 95 -0.22 19.19 -3.31
CA GLY A 95 -1.64 18.89 -3.55
C GLY A 95 -2.07 19.07 -5.01
N PRO A 96 -1.81 20.22 -5.66
CA PRO A 96 -2.17 20.45 -7.06
C PRO A 96 -1.54 19.42 -8.02
N ARG A 97 -0.29 19.05 -7.80
CA ARG A 97 0.42 18.04 -8.62
C ARG A 97 -0.19 16.65 -8.45
N LEU A 98 -0.51 16.24 -7.22
CA LEU A 98 -1.14 14.95 -6.96
C LEU A 98 -2.55 14.88 -7.57
N TRP A 99 -3.32 15.97 -7.49
CA TRP A 99 -4.62 16.08 -8.16
C TRP A 99 -4.52 16.02 -9.68
N ASP A 100 -3.50 16.65 -10.28
CA ASP A 100 -3.26 16.55 -11.72
C ASP A 100 -2.92 15.11 -12.14
N LEU A 101 -2.03 14.45 -11.40
CA LEU A 101 -1.71 13.04 -11.65
C LEU A 101 -2.95 12.16 -11.49
N TYR A 102 -3.79 12.43 -10.52
CA TYR A 102 -4.98 11.62 -10.23
C TYR A 102 -5.99 11.73 -11.35
N ARG A 103 -6.26 12.96 -11.79
CA ARG A 103 -7.11 13.21 -12.96
C ARG A 103 -6.57 12.59 -14.24
N LYS A 104 -5.24 12.48 -14.39
CA LYS A 104 -4.63 11.78 -15.54
C LYS A 104 -4.87 10.27 -15.47
N ILE A 105 -4.66 9.66 -14.30
CA ILE A 105 -4.89 8.21 -14.11
C ILE A 105 -6.36 7.86 -14.36
N LEU A 106 -7.30 8.68 -13.85
CA LEU A 106 -8.75 8.47 -14.03
C LEU A 106 -9.20 8.44 -15.49
N LYS A 107 -8.39 8.90 -16.46
CA LYS A 107 -8.73 8.82 -17.89
C LYS A 107 -8.57 7.41 -18.47
N TYR A 108 -7.93 6.51 -17.74
CA TYR A 108 -7.58 5.15 -18.19
C TYR A 108 -8.26 4.07 -17.34
N ILE A 109 -9.19 4.45 -16.47
CA ILE A 109 -10.03 3.57 -15.64
C ILE A 109 -11.47 3.76 -16.11
#